data_AF-A0A7Y7CZX3-F1
#
_entry.id   AF-A0A7Y7CZX3-F1
#
_cell.length_a   1.000
_cell.length_b   1.000
_cell.length_c   1.000
_cell.angle_alpha   90.00
_cell.angle_beta   90.00
_cell.angle_gamma   90.00
#
_symmetry.space_group_name_H-M   'P 1'
#
loop_
_entity.id
_entity.type
_entity.pdbx_description
1 polymer ?
#
loop_
_entity_poly.entity_id
_entity_poly.type
_entity_poly.pdbx_seq_one_letter_code
_entity_poly.pdbx_strand_id
1 'polypeptide(L)'
;MVYLPWLPQPENTHTGRLLAVARCIHQKYYREERHHLYGPVRTFNSLGAGPLELVSAVLQRAGFTEYLDGIPDRSVFTCLPDEFEAVAVSEKAQAVEPDLVVKAVLRLGEEGFEATEEIAWLTGRLRSEC
;
A
#
# COMPACT_ATOMS: atom_id res chain seq x y z
N MET A 1 -6.34 -4.78 -18.61
CA MET A 1 -7.43 -4.85 -17.61
C MET A 1 -7.69 -3.44 -17.13
N VAL A 2 -8.92 -2.96 -17.33
CA VAL A 2 -9.40 -1.65 -16.87
C VAL A 2 -9.92 -1.88 -15.45
N TYR A 3 -9.38 -1.16 -14.47
CA TYR A 3 -9.93 -1.18 -13.11
C TYR A 3 -11.41 -0.79 -13.18
N LEU A 4 -12.28 -1.56 -12.54
CA LEU A 4 -13.65 -1.10 -12.30
C LEU A 4 -13.57 0.20 -11.50
N PRO A 5 -14.33 1.25 -11.87
CA PRO A 5 -14.43 2.43 -11.04
C PRO A 5 -15.06 1.97 -9.73
N TRP A 6 -14.24 1.94 -8.68
CA TRP A 6 -14.58 2.25 -7.30
C TRP A 6 -16.00 1.90 -6.80
N LEU A 7 -16.04 1.09 -5.72
CA LEU A 7 -17.20 1.06 -4.82
C LEU A 7 -17.49 2.50 -4.35
N PRO A 8 -18.77 2.90 -4.18
CA PRO A 8 -19.18 4.31 -4.16
C PRO A 8 -18.52 5.16 -3.06
N GLN A 9 -17.94 4.56 -2.01
CA GLN A 9 -17.04 5.21 -1.05
C GLN A 9 -16.02 4.16 -0.52
N PRO A 10 -14.76 4.53 -0.21
CA PRO A 10 -13.82 3.62 0.45
C PRO A 10 -14.36 3.21 1.83
N GLU A 11 -14.11 1.96 2.23
CA GLU A 11 -14.43 1.53 3.58
C GLU A 11 -13.42 2.12 4.59
N ASN A 12 -13.90 2.93 5.54
CA ASN A 12 -13.07 3.43 6.65
C ASN A 12 -12.91 2.37 7.76
N THR A 13 -12.60 1.13 7.37
CA THR A 13 -12.30 0.00 8.26
C THR A 13 -10.80 -0.30 8.22
N HIS A 14 -10.28 -1.11 9.16
CA HIS A 14 -8.88 -1.56 9.12
C HIS A 14 -8.53 -2.21 7.78
N THR A 15 -9.36 -3.15 7.34
CA THR A 15 -9.26 -3.84 6.05
C THR A 15 -9.34 -2.87 4.87
N GLY A 16 -10.33 -1.97 4.86
CA GLY A 16 -10.50 -1.00 3.77
C GLY A 16 -9.32 -0.04 3.63
N ARG A 17 -8.74 0.39 4.76
CA ARG A 17 -7.53 1.22 4.76
C ARG A 17 -6.32 0.47 4.22
N LEU A 18 -6.11 -0.79 4.62
CA LEU A 18 -5.04 -1.63 4.07
C LEU A 18 -5.17 -1.82 2.55
N LEU A 19 -6.39 -2.08 2.08
CA LEU A 19 -6.68 -2.19 0.64
C LEU A 19 -6.33 -0.92 -0.11
N ALA A 20 -6.76 0.23 0.41
CA ALA A 20 -6.48 1.52 -0.20
C ALA A 20 -4.97 1.79 -0.30
N VAL A 21 -4.22 1.46 0.75
CA VAL A 21 -2.75 1.60 0.76
C VAL A 21 -2.13 0.69 -0.31
N ALA A 22 -2.49 -0.59 -0.36
CA ALA A 22 -1.96 -1.54 -1.34
C ALA A 22 -2.27 -1.14 -2.78
N ARG A 23 -3.52 -0.75 -3.05
CA ARG A 23 -3.97 -0.28 -4.37
C ARG A 23 -3.25 0.99 -4.80
N CYS A 24 -3.11 1.97 -3.89
CA CYS A 24 -2.40 3.20 -4.17
C CYS A 24 -0.94 2.94 -4.55
N ILE A 25 -0.23 2.12 -3.77
CA ILE A 25 1.16 1.75 -4.08
C ILE A 25 1.25 1.03 -5.43
N HIS A 26 0.41 0.02 -5.67
CA HIS A 26 0.40 -0.73 -6.92
C HIS A 26 0.13 0.17 -8.14
N GLN A 27 -0.80 1.13 -8.03
CA GLN A 27 -1.20 1.98 -9.15
C GLN A 27 -0.23 3.12 -9.44
N LYS A 28 0.35 3.74 -8.40
CA LYS A 28 1.07 5.02 -8.53
C LYS A 28 2.58 4.91 -8.37
N TYR A 29 3.05 3.95 -7.59
CA TYR A 29 4.45 3.89 -7.16
C TYR A 29 5.18 2.64 -7.64
N TYR A 30 4.45 1.65 -8.13
CA TYR A 30 5.02 0.41 -8.63
C TYR A 30 5.48 0.57 -10.08
N ARG A 31 6.77 0.31 -10.34
CA ARG A 31 7.38 0.43 -11.66
C ARG A 31 8.05 -0.85 -12.05
N GLU A 32 8.04 -1.16 -13.35
CA GLU A 32 8.81 -2.28 -13.87
C GLU A 32 10.30 -1.91 -13.93
N GLU A 33 11.13 -2.70 -13.28
CA GLU A 33 12.59 -2.62 -13.31
C GLU A 33 13.16 -3.92 -13.86
N ARG A 34 14.27 -3.84 -14.60
CA ARG A 34 15.02 -5.04 -15.00
C ARG A 34 15.95 -5.45 -13.87
N HIS A 35 15.61 -6.53 -13.19
CA HIS A 35 16.49 -7.20 -12.25
C HIS A 35 17.47 -8.11 -12.98
N HIS A 36 18.73 -8.07 -12.57
CA HIS A 36 19.83 -8.81 -13.20
C HIS A 36 19.70 -10.34 -13.06
N LEU A 37 19.08 -10.83 -11.98
CA LEU A 37 18.84 -12.28 -11.76
C LEU A 37 17.45 -12.76 -12.18
N TYR A 38 16.43 -11.90 -12.07
CA TYR A 38 15.03 -12.31 -12.17
C TYR A 38 14.33 -11.78 -13.43
N GLY A 39 15.00 -10.97 -14.25
CA GLY A 39 14.40 -10.34 -15.42
C GLY A 39 13.50 -9.15 -15.03
N PRO A 40 12.42 -8.86 -15.79
CA PRO A 40 11.50 -7.78 -15.44
C PRO A 40 10.78 -8.08 -14.12
N VAL A 41 11.01 -7.24 -13.11
CA VAL A 41 10.35 -7.32 -11.81
C VAL A 41 9.70 -5.97 -11.56
N ARG A 42 8.42 -5.96 -11.17
CA ARG A 42 7.83 -4.72 -10.69
C ARG A 42 8.28 -4.48 -9.26
N THR A 43 8.74 -3.29 -8.95
CA THR A 43 9.23 -2.94 -7.61
C THR A 43 8.64 -1.61 -7.18
N PHE A 44 8.48 -1.49 -5.86
CA PHE A 44 8.18 -0.25 -5.18
C PHE A 44 9.45 0.15 -4.45
N ASN A 45 10.01 1.30 -4.81
CA ASN A 45 11.15 1.85 -4.11
C ASN A 45 10.65 2.68 -2.92
N SER A 46 10.89 2.21 -1.70
CA SER A 46 10.52 2.89 -0.46
C SER A 46 11.46 4.06 -0.12
N LEU A 47 12.54 4.23 -0.92
CA LEU A 47 13.63 5.20 -0.79
C LEU A 47 14.43 5.14 0.51
N GLY A 48 14.22 4.12 1.35
CA GLY A 48 15.03 3.84 2.55
C GLY A 48 15.04 4.91 3.65
N ALA A 49 14.45 6.08 3.39
CA ALA A 49 14.19 7.17 4.32
C ALA A 49 13.04 8.03 3.76
N GLY A 50 11.91 8.07 4.46
CA GLY A 50 10.81 8.98 4.11
C GLY A 50 9.40 8.41 4.32
N PRO A 51 8.36 9.11 3.86
CA PRO A 51 6.96 8.75 4.09
C PRO A 51 6.56 7.36 3.53
N LEU A 52 7.27 6.89 2.50
CA LEU A 52 7.06 5.59 1.87
C LEU A 52 7.65 4.42 2.66
N GLU A 53 8.56 4.67 3.60
CA GLU A 53 9.14 3.65 4.48
C GLU A 53 8.07 3.04 5.39
N LEU A 54 7.25 3.89 6.01
CA LEU A 54 6.13 3.44 6.85
C LEU A 54 5.14 2.61 6.03
N VAL A 55 4.82 3.07 4.82
CA VAL A 55 3.89 2.38 3.92
C VAL A 55 4.43 1.00 3.53
N SER A 56 5.71 0.94 3.16
CA SER A 56 6.43 -0.30 2.87
C SER A 56 6.37 -1.28 4.05
N ALA A 57 6.65 -0.79 5.26
CA ALA A 57 6.61 -1.60 6.48
C ALA A 57 5.20 -2.12 6.79
N VAL A 58 4.16 -1.31 6.61
CA VAL A 58 2.76 -1.73 6.81
C VAL A 58 2.38 -2.82 5.81
N LEU A 59 2.69 -2.65 4.52
CA LEU A 59 2.39 -3.63 3.49
C LEU A 59 3.15 -4.95 3.69
N GLN A 60 4.41 -4.87 4.10
CA GLN A 60 5.22 -6.07 4.40
C GLN A 60 4.67 -6.83 5.62
N ARG A 61 4.33 -6.10 6.69
CA ARG A 61 3.75 -6.68 7.91
C ARG A 61 2.38 -7.30 7.65
N ALA A 62 1.58 -6.69 6.78
CA ALA A 62 0.29 -7.22 6.37
C ALA A 62 0.41 -8.38 5.35
N GLY A 63 1.59 -8.61 4.78
CA GLY A 63 1.86 -9.71 3.86
C GLY A 63 1.53 -9.43 2.39
N PHE A 64 1.30 -8.16 2.03
CA PHE A 64 1.14 -7.75 0.63
C PHE A 64 2.46 -7.74 -0.12
N THR A 65 3.56 -7.43 0.58
CA THR A 65 4.87 -7.27 -0.03
C THR A 65 5.98 -7.98 0.73
N GLU A 66 7.08 -8.22 0.03
CA GLU A 66 8.35 -8.68 0.58
C GLU A 66 9.49 -7.80 0.06
N TYR A 67 10.57 -7.70 0.85
CA TYR A 67 11.76 -6.98 0.43
C TYR A 67 12.55 -7.80 -0.59
N LEU A 68 12.82 -7.20 -1.75
CA LEU A 68 13.68 -7.78 -2.75
C LEU A 68 15.11 -7.87 -2.19
N ASP A 69 15.72 -9.05 -2.28
CA ASP A 69 17.05 -9.36 -1.76
C ASP A 69 17.24 -9.05 -0.26
N GLY A 70 16.15 -8.93 0.51
CA GLY A 70 16.18 -8.58 1.93
C GLY A 70 16.55 -7.11 2.20
N ILE A 71 16.61 -6.26 1.17
CA ILE A 71 16.95 -4.84 1.29
C ILE A 71 15.66 -4.02 1.48
N PRO A 72 15.51 -3.25 2.57
CA PRO A 72 14.27 -2.50 2.86
C PRO A 72 13.88 -1.42 1.84
N ASP A 73 14.76 -1.12 0.87
CA ASP A 73 14.55 -0.08 -0.14
C ASP A 73 13.63 -0.53 -1.28
N ARG A 74 13.53 -1.83 -1.55
CA ARG A 74 12.80 -2.39 -2.70
C ARG A 74 11.83 -3.44 -2.22
N SER A 75 10.55 -3.19 -2.46
CA SER A 75 9.49 -4.16 -2.19
C SER A 75 8.91 -4.72 -3.47
N VAL A 76 8.55 -6.01 -3.44
CA VAL A 76 7.75 -6.68 -4.47
C VAL A 76 6.43 -7.14 -3.86
N PHE A 77 5.34 -7.10 -4.63
CA PHE A 77 4.09 -7.73 -4.20
C PHE A 77 4.22 -9.25 -4.25
N THR A 78 3.72 -9.91 -3.20
CA THR A 78 3.65 -11.38 -3.10
C THR A 78 2.36 -11.94 -3.71
N CYS A 79 1.44 -11.07 -4.11
CA CYS A 79 0.11 -11.38 -4.58
C CYS A 79 -0.29 -10.46 -5.74
N LEU A 80 -1.25 -10.90 -6.54
CA LEU A 80 -1.84 -10.12 -7.62
C LEU A 80 -2.95 -9.20 -7.10
N PRO A 81 -3.30 -8.12 -7.83
CA PRO A 81 -4.32 -7.16 -7.37
C PRO A 81 -5.70 -7.75 -7.07
N ASP A 82 -6.08 -8.84 -7.74
CA ASP A 82 -7.32 -9.59 -7.48
C ASP A 82 -7.29 -10.39 -6.17
N GLU A 83 -6.11 -10.62 -5.61
CA GLU A 83 -5.90 -11.31 -4.33
C GLU A 83 -5.80 -10.34 -3.14
N PHE A 84 -5.76 -9.02 -3.38
CA PHE A 84 -5.56 -8.03 -2.32
C PHE A 84 -6.62 -8.11 -1.22
N GLU A 85 -7.87 -8.39 -1.58
CA GLU A 85 -8.96 -8.54 -0.61
C GLU A 85 -8.74 -9.74 0.31
N ALA A 86 -8.30 -10.87 -0.23
CA ALA A 86 -7.97 -12.05 0.55
C ALA A 86 -6.79 -11.80 1.51
N VAL A 87 -5.76 -11.06 1.05
CA VAL A 87 -4.63 -10.68 1.90
C VAL A 87 -5.07 -9.70 2.99
N ALA A 88 -5.91 -8.72 2.68
CA ALA A 88 -6.37 -7.71 3.62
C ALA A 88 -7.14 -8.29 4.81
N VAL A 89 -7.88 -9.39 4.60
CA VAL A 89 -8.63 -10.08 5.67
C VAL A 89 -7.84 -11.19 6.37
N SER A 90 -6.60 -11.44 5.94
CA SER A 90 -5.75 -12.47 6.55
C SER A 90 -5.41 -12.15 8.02
N GLU A 91 -5.15 -13.19 8.81
CA GLU A 91 -4.73 -13.03 10.22
C GLU A 91 -3.51 -12.11 10.35
N LYS A 92 -2.54 -12.24 9.42
CA LYS A 92 -1.35 -11.40 9.37
C LYS A 92 -1.67 -9.92 9.14
N ALA A 93 -2.58 -9.62 8.21
CA ALA A 93 -3.03 -8.25 7.95
C ALA A 93 -3.84 -7.66 9.10
N GLN A 94 -4.70 -8.45 9.73
CA GLN A 94 -5.51 -8.04 10.88
C GLN A 94 -4.67 -7.85 12.15
N ALA A 95 -3.50 -8.50 12.26
CA ALA A 95 -2.56 -8.32 13.35
C ALA A 95 -1.73 -7.02 13.26
N VAL A 96 -1.76 -6.31 12.12
CA VAL A 96 -1.07 -5.01 11.99
C VAL A 96 -1.75 -3.99 12.89
N GLU A 97 -0.97 -3.23 13.66
CA GLU A 97 -1.49 -2.19 14.54
C GLU A 97 -2.34 -1.16 13.76
N PRO A 98 -3.60 -0.91 14.17
CA PRO A 98 -4.49 0.02 13.47
C PRO A 98 -3.92 1.43 13.31
N ASP A 99 -3.18 1.91 14.30
CA ASP A 99 -2.53 3.23 14.28
C ASP A 99 -1.48 3.34 13.18
N LEU A 100 -0.75 2.25 12.89
CA LEU A 100 0.22 2.24 11.80
C LEU A 100 -0.48 2.31 10.44
N VAL A 101 -1.61 1.62 10.30
CA VAL A 101 -2.43 1.65 9.07
C VAL A 101 -3.00 3.06 8.84
N VAL A 102 -3.53 3.70 9.90
CA VAL A 102 -4.00 5.09 9.83
C VAL A 102 -2.88 6.03 9.42
N LYS A 103 -1.70 5.92 10.05
CA LYS A 103 -0.53 6.74 9.70
C LYS A 103 -0.11 6.51 8.25
N ALA A 104 -0.12 5.27 7.75
CA ALA A 104 0.22 4.98 6.36
C ALA A 104 -0.75 5.65 5.36
N VAL A 105 -2.05 5.62 5.64
CA VAL A 105 -3.05 6.36 4.84
C VAL A 105 -2.76 7.86 4.84
N LEU A 106 -2.57 8.45 6.03
CA LEU A 106 -2.31 9.89 6.16
C LEU A 106 -1.03 10.30 5.44
N ARG A 107 0.04 9.49 5.51
CA ARG A 107 1.31 9.73 4.82
C ARG A 107 1.14 9.74 3.30
N LEU A 108 0.38 8.80 2.73
CA LEU A 108 0.11 8.80 1.30
C LEU A 108 -0.74 10.00 0.86
N GLY A 109 -1.50 10.61 1.78
CA GLY A 109 -2.27 11.84 1.54
C GLY A 109 -1.53 13.14 1.88
N GLU A 110 -0.23 13.11 2.20
CA GLU A 110 0.59 14.31 2.39
C GLU A 110 0.93 14.99 1.06
N GLU A 111 1.14 16.31 1.11
CA GLU A 111 1.60 17.06 -0.07
C GLU A 111 2.94 16.53 -0.57
N GLY A 112 3.07 16.34 -1.88
CA GLY A 112 4.24 15.71 -2.51
C GLY A 112 4.05 14.22 -2.86
N PHE A 113 2.93 13.61 -2.47
CA PHE A 113 2.55 12.25 -2.87
C PHE A 113 1.37 12.26 -3.84
N GLU A 114 1.47 11.47 -4.92
CA GLU A 114 0.35 11.16 -5.78
C GLU A 114 -0.61 10.17 -5.10
N ALA A 115 -1.47 10.69 -4.22
CA ALA A 115 -2.58 9.94 -3.67
C ALA A 115 -3.58 9.52 -4.76
N THR A 116 -4.13 8.32 -4.66
CA THR A 116 -5.38 7.98 -5.34
C THR A 116 -6.55 8.72 -4.69
N GLU A 117 -7.70 8.78 -5.37
CA GLU A 117 -8.94 9.33 -4.78
C GLU A 117 -9.32 8.60 -3.46
N GLU A 118 -8.83 7.37 -3.24
CA GLU A 118 -9.12 6.47 -2.10
C GLU A 118 -8.42 6.95 -0.87
N ILE A 119 -7.12 7.15 -1.03
CA ILE A 119 -6.28 7.75 -0.02
C ILE A 119 -6.73 9.18 0.26
N ALA A 120 -7.08 9.97 -0.76
CA ALA A 120 -7.54 11.35 -0.56
C ALA A 120 -8.83 11.41 0.27
N TRP A 121 -9.82 10.57 -0.04
CA TRP A 121 -11.06 10.50 0.71
C TRP A 121 -10.84 10.01 2.15
N LEU A 122 -10.07 8.92 2.33
CA LEU A 122 -9.79 8.36 3.66
C LEU A 122 -8.99 9.36 4.52
N THR A 123 -8.04 10.08 3.94
CA THR A 123 -7.28 11.12 4.62
C THR A 123 -8.20 12.24 5.10
N GLY A 124 -9.14 12.69 4.26
CA GLY A 124 -10.13 13.68 4.64
C GLY A 124 -11.01 13.24 5.82
N ARG A 125 -11.47 11.98 5.80
CA ARG A 125 -12.25 11.39 6.89
C ARG A 125 -11.45 11.30 8.19
N LEU A 126 -10.25 10.72 8.15
CA LEU A 126 -9.40 10.53 9.33
C LEU A 126 -9.00 11.85 9.98
N ARG A 127 -8.74 12.90 9.18
CA ARG A 127 -8.44 14.25 9.70
C ARG A 127 -9.65 14.94 10.32
N SER A 128 -10.86 14.58 9.93
CA SER A 128 -12.09 15.12 10.54
C SER A 128 -12.52 14.42 11.83
N GLU A 129 -11.92 13.26 12.12
CA GLU A 129 -12.17 12.43 13.31
C GLU A 129 -11.15 12.71 14.44
N CYS A 130 -10.11 13.51 14.16
CA CYS A 130 -9.11 14.00 15.11
C CYS A 130 -9.48 15.41 15.60
#